data_AF-A0A1H9QCY9-F1
#
_entry.id   AF-A0A1H9QCY9-F1
#
_cell.length_a   1.000
_cell.length_b   1.000
_cell.length_c   1.000
_cell.angle_alpha   90.00
_cell.angle_beta   90.00
_cell.angle_gamma   90.00
#
_symmetry.space_group_name_H-M   'P 1'
#
loop_
_entity.id
_entity.type
_entity.pdbx_description
1 polymer ?
#
loop_
_entity_poly.entity_id
_entity_poly.type
_entity_poly.pdbx_seq_one_letter_code
_entity_poly.pdbx_strand_id
1 'polypeptide(L)'
;MNYKKIALLASTTLLSVALVACGGNDKKKEEASSEATSSSVEKKETKKESKNEDSKEFKEFADDVQKKMKAKEMTSIYNDFESKDFQKGNIKVTLEGYELLEVKDFSNDYAIQYKDNTDEGGVMIAKFSVENEGEEDLYYSPTLDFTIGSDKKPYGWKKNMMPNDVDAINSIFVQNKNLVKGKEKITGFTVYSINKEALDKMKEEGFIDLSIPAAYPNDSLNMKERIGEDEKVKLAVTKNGVEVLEKKGSFYQDKPTTENWGEKTLLKEKKDINETVTFKEVDYTLNGYQFAEFTPSADEARTFEDFKNGIVLLTVDLSLTNNSASGIELSSSSSLLLVNDESQKLMSQGTLLNRLTKDILAPGEKEEHWLQVYILDKEQYEKIWKEKDFIIDMKPKSEDMASLTKYQEILITLPQ
;
A
#
# COMPACT_ATOMS: atom_id res chain seq x y z
N MET A 1 -44.82 26.08 31.05
CA MET A 1 -45.64 25.82 32.25
C MET A 1 -46.74 24.84 31.88
N ASN A 2 -46.89 23.78 32.68
CA ASN A 2 -47.94 22.74 32.70
C ASN A 2 -47.87 21.53 31.74
N TYR A 3 -47.13 20.54 32.26
CA TYR A 3 -47.33 19.09 32.28
C TYR A 3 -48.78 18.57 32.25
N LYS A 4 -48.96 17.40 31.60
CA LYS A 4 -49.78 16.23 32.04
C LYS A 4 -49.19 14.97 31.35
N LYS A 5 -48.34 14.14 31.97
CA LYS A 5 -48.59 12.93 32.80
C LYS A 5 -49.91 12.17 32.55
N ILE A 6 -49.78 10.88 32.22
CA ILE A 6 -50.49 9.65 32.66
C ILE A 6 -49.64 8.48 32.10
N ALA A 7 -48.80 7.77 32.86
CA ALA A 7 -49.06 6.65 33.80
C ALA A 7 -49.71 5.42 33.11
N LEU A 8 -48.97 4.36 32.79
CA LEU A 8 -48.54 3.22 33.64
C LEU A 8 -49.55 2.05 33.61
N LEU A 9 -49.15 0.87 33.12
CA LEU A 9 -49.37 -0.41 33.81
C LEU A 9 -48.67 -1.58 33.12
N ALA A 10 -47.99 -2.36 33.96
CA ALA A 10 -47.25 -3.57 33.65
C ALA A 10 -48.14 -4.82 33.71
N SER A 11 -47.75 -5.89 33.02
CA SER A 11 -47.95 -7.25 33.56
C SER A 11 -46.89 -8.22 33.03
N THR A 12 -46.06 -8.68 33.95
CA THR A 12 -45.24 -9.90 33.92
C THR A 12 -46.07 -11.16 33.71
N THR A 13 -45.56 -12.09 32.89
CA THR A 13 -45.70 -13.53 33.12
C THR A 13 -44.51 -14.26 32.53
N LEU A 14 -43.68 -14.85 33.42
CA LEU A 14 -42.80 -15.97 33.10
C LEU A 14 -43.66 -17.19 32.74
N LEU A 15 -43.23 -17.98 31.76
CA LEU A 15 -43.39 -19.44 31.84
C LEU A 15 -42.20 -20.12 31.16
N SER A 16 -41.62 -21.06 31.90
CA SER A 16 -40.37 -21.76 31.65
C SER A 16 -40.58 -23.10 30.95
N VAL A 17 -39.58 -23.46 30.13
CA VAL A 17 -39.03 -24.81 29.88
C VAL A 17 -39.91 -25.84 29.14
N ALA A 18 -39.43 -26.25 27.96
CA ALA A 18 -39.30 -27.67 27.62
C ALA A 18 -38.18 -27.87 26.57
N LEU A 19 -37.08 -28.50 27.00
CA LEU A 19 -36.11 -29.18 26.15
C LEU A 19 -36.76 -30.46 25.60
N VAL A 20 -36.67 -30.68 24.29
CA VAL A 20 -36.83 -32.01 23.69
C VAL A 20 -35.63 -32.30 22.80
N ALA A 21 -35.02 -33.45 23.07
CA ALA A 21 -33.80 -33.97 22.47
C ALA A 21 -34.08 -34.80 21.20
N CYS A 22 -33.06 -34.84 20.34
CA CYS A 22 -32.66 -35.89 19.39
C CYS A 22 -33.65 -36.42 18.32
N GLY A 23 -33.31 -36.17 17.05
CA GLY A 23 -32.78 -37.25 16.19
C GLY A 23 -33.61 -37.72 14.99
N GLY A 24 -33.14 -37.37 13.77
CA GLY A 24 -32.98 -38.34 12.66
C GLY A 24 -33.88 -38.27 11.40
N ASN A 25 -33.33 -37.69 10.31
CA ASN A 25 -33.48 -37.94 8.84
C ASN A 25 -34.88 -37.93 8.15
N ASP A 26 -35.12 -37.44 6.91
CA ASP A 26 -34.27 -37.11 5.74
C ASP A 26 -35.03 -36.22 4.68
N LYS A 27 -34.28 -35.29 4.04
CA LYS A 27 -34.29 -34.74 2.64
C LYS A 27 -35.24 -33.63 2.06
N LYS A 28 -34.53 -32.57 1.57
CA LYS A 28 -34.70 -31.60 0.42
C LYS A 28 -35.84 -30.56 0.52
N LYS A 29 -35.71 -29.26 0.17
CA LYS A 29 -34.95 -28.55 -0.87
C LYS A 29 -35.03 -27.01 -0.65
N GLU A 30 -34.02 -26.26 -1.12
CA GLU A 30 -34.07 -24.88 -1.66
C GLU A 30 -34.22 -23.62 -0.76
N GLU A 31 -33.44 -22.63 -1.19
CA GLU A 31 -33.57 -21.16 -1.11
C GLU A 31 -33.00 -20.37 0.07
N ALA A 32 -32.58 -19.16 -0.32
CA ALA A 32 -31.55 -18.32 0.24
C ALA A 32 -32.12 -17.06 0.92
N SER A 33 -31.22 -16.39 1.64
CA SER A 33 -31.18 -14.94 1.89
C SER A 33 -32.23 -14.34 2.85
N SER A 34 -31.79 -13.87 4.03
CA SER A 34 -31.32 -12.49 4.20
C SER A 34 -31.04 -12.17 5.67
N GLU A 35 -30.25 -11.10 5.86
CA GLU A 35 -29.97 -10.34 7.09
C GLU A 35 -28.80 -10.76 7.99
N ALA A 36 -27.70 -10.04 7.73
CA ALA A 36 -27.03 -9.14 8.66
C ALA A 36 -26.46 -9.75 9.94
N THR A 37 -25.13 -9.81 9.97
CA THR A 37 -24.41 -9.75 11.25
C THR A 37 -23.14 -8.94 11.12
N SER A 38 -23.16 -7.82 11.83
CA SER A 38 -22.01 -7.03 12.26
C SER A 38 -20.93 -7.92 12.88
N SER A 39 -19.73 -7.94 12.30
CA SER A 39 -18.55 -8.48 12.98
C SER A 39 -17.99 -7.42 13.92
N SER A 40 -18.44 -7.50 15.17
CA SER A 40 -17.75 -6.92 16.32
C SER A 40 -16.33 -7.48 16.40
N VAL A 41 -15.38 -6.57 16.57
CA VAL A 41 -13.99 -6.82 16.94
C VAL A 41 -13.93 -7.74 18.16
N GLU A 42 -13.34 -8.92 18.00
CA GLU A 42 -12.90 -9.74 19.13
C GLU A 42 -11.37 -9.80 19.13
N LYS A 43 -10.81 -9.11 20.13
CA LYS A 43 -9.38 -8.95 20.38
C LYS A 43 -9.07 -9.75 21.66
N LYS A 44 -8.38 -10.90 21.52
CA LYS A 44 -7.55 -11.62 22.52
C LYS A 44 -7.28 -13.04 22.00
N GLU A 45 -6.12 -13.69 22.14
CA GLU A 45 -4.87 -13.41 22.86
C GLU A 45 -3.90 -14.56 22.46
N THR A 46 -3.10 -14.42 21.39
CA THR A 46 -2.16 -15.49 20.97
C THR A 46 -0.84 -14.98 20.37
N LYS A 47 -0.35 -13.79 20.77
CA LYS A 47 0.81 -13.14 20.12
C LYS A 47 2.05 -12.93 21.02
N LYS A 48 2.11 -13.54 22.22
CA LYS A 48 3.22 -13.33 23.16
C LYS A 48 4.31 -14.40 23.17
N GLU A 49 4.04 -15.60 22.66
CA GLU A 49 5.04 -16.69 22.66
C GLU A 49 5.95 -16.66 21.41
N SER A 50 5.43 -16.30 20.22
CA SER A 50 6.23 -16.33 18.97
C SER A 50 7.36 -15.30 18.92
N LYS A 51 7.13 -14.06 19.40
CA LYS A 51 8.12 -12.97 19.32
C LYS A 51 9.47 -13.30 19.97
N ASN A 52 9.49 -14.19 20.96
CA ASN A 52 10.69 -14.52 21.71
C ASN A 52 11.54 -15.60 21.02
N GLU A 53 10.91 -16.49 20.25
CA GLU A 53 11.59 -17.55 19.49
C GLU A 53 12.16 -16.99 18.18
N ASP A 54 11.36 -16.17 17.47
CA ASP A 54 11.80 -15.48 16.25
C ASP A 54 13.01 -14.58 16.53
N SER A 55 12.97 -13.81 17.63
CA SER A 55 14.11 -12.96 18.03
C SER A 55 15.38 -13.76 18.32
N LYS A 56 15.27 -15.02 18.75
CA LYS A 56 16.44 -15.85 19.04
C LYS A 56 17.05 -16.41 17.75
N GLU A 57 16.22 -16.89 16.82
CA GLU A 57 16.66 -17.38 15.52
C GLU A 57 17.37 -16.28 14.71
N PHE A 58 16.79 -15.08 14.65
CA PHE A 58 17.41 -13.92 13.99
C PHE A 58 18.76 -13.57 14.59
N LYS A 59 18.88 -13.62 15.92
CA LYS A 59 20.13 -13.35 16.62
C LYS A 59 21.21 -14.38 16.30
N GLU A 60 20.88 -15.68 16.35
CA GLU A 60 21.82 -16.75 16.00
C GLU A 60 22.29 -16.60 14.55
N PHE A 61 21.38 -16.31 13.62
CA PHE A 61 21.71 -16.08 12.22
C PHE A 61 22.57 -14.81 12.03
N ALA A 62 22.28 -13.71 12.73
CA ALA A 62 23.07 -12.49 12.70
C ALA A 62 24.50 -12.71 13.21
N ASP A 63 24.68 -13.49 14.28
CA ASP A 63 25.99 -13.86 14.82
C ASP A 63 26.82 -14.63 13.78
N ASP A 64 26.19 -15.51 12.99
CA ASP A 64 26.88 -16.27 11.94
C ASP A 64 27.21 -15.41 10.73
N VAL A 65 26.34 -14.47 10.34
CA VAL A 65 26.65 -13.45 9.33
C VAL A 65 27.84 -12.59 9.80
N GLN A 66 27.86 -12.15 11.06
CA GLN A 66 28.96 -11.38 11.62
C GLN A 66 30.30 -12.14 11.53
N LYS A 67 30.31 -13.42 11.93
CA LYS A 67 31.49 -14.29 11.83
C LYS A 67 31.94 -14.47 10.38
N LYS A 68 31.00 -14.72 9.47
CA LYS A 68 31.26 -14.88 8.03
C LYS A 68 31.91 -13.62 7.45
N MET A 69 31.41 -12.45 7.84
CA MET A 69 31.94 -11.15 7.43
C MET A 69 33.27 -10.78 8.09
N LYS A 70 33.67 -11.48 9.16
CA LYS A 70 34.78 -11.12 10.06
C LYS A 70 34.60 -9.69 10.61
N ALA A 71 33.36 -9.30 10.87
CA ALA A 71 33.04 -7.99 11.40
C ALA A 71 33.35 -7.94 12.90
N LYS A 72 34.03 -6.87 13.32
CA LYS A 72 34.35 -6.65 14.73
C LYS A 72 33.10 -6.42 15.57
N GLU A 73 32.14 -5.68 15.01
CA GLU A 73 30.91 -5.31 15.70
C GLU A 73 29.73 -5.34 14.71
N MET A 74 28.61 -5.90 15.17
CA MET A 74 27.32 -5.84 14.48
C MET A 74 26.23 -5.57 15.52
N THR A 75 25.43 -4.52 15.32
CA THR A 75 24.45 -4.05 16.31
C THR A 75 23.09 -3.78 15.69
N SER A 76 22.02 -4.18 16.37
CA SER A 76 20.65 -3.98 15.90
C SER A 76 20.27 -2.50 15.93
N ILE A 77 19.82 -1.98 14.80
CA ILE A 77 19.26 -0.63 14.67
C ILE A 77 17.74 -0.69 14.87
N TYR A 78 17.12 -1.66 14.20
CA TYR A 78 15.67 -1.84 14.19
C TYR A 78 15.32 -3.29 13.84
N ASN A 79 14.24 -3.80 14.42
CA ASN A 79 13.67 -5.09 14.07
C ASN A 79 12.15 -5.01 14.11
N ASP A 80 11.54 -5.87 13.30
CA ASP A 80 10.10 -6.12 13.29
C ASP A 80 9.90 -7.60 12.93
N PHE A 81 9.65 -8.38 13.97
CA PHE A 81 9.38 -9.82 13.89
C PHE A 81 7.87 -10.10 13.86
N GLU A 82 7.05 -9.13 13.48
CA GLU A 82 5.65 -9.40 13.17
C GLU A 82 5.53 -9.93 11.74
N SER A 83 5.00 -11.15 11.62
CA SER A 83 4.80 -11.76 10.31
C SER A 83 3.74 -11.00 9.49
N LYS A 84 4.02 -10.83 8.20
CA LYS A 84 3.17 -10.14 7.22
C LYS A 84 2.94 -11.05 6.03
N ASP A 85 1.68 -11.27 5.69
CA ASP A 85 1.25 -12.16 4.62
C ASP A 85 0.84 -11.37 3.37
N PHE A 86 1.26 -11.84 2.20
CA PHE A 86 0.98 -11.27 0.89
C PHE A 86 0.42 -12.35 -0.03
N GLN A 87 -0.85 -12.25 -0.38
CA GLN A 87 -1.53 -13.22 -1.24
C GLN A 87 -1.36 -12.88 -2.73
N LYS A 88 -0.97 -13.87 -3.54
CA LYS A 88 -0.78 -13.80 -5.00
C LYS A 88 -1.48 -14.99 -5.66
N GLY A 89 -2.80 -14.90 -5.79
CA GLY A 89 -3.64 -16.03 -6.20
C GLY A 89 -3.54 -17.16 -5.18
N ASN A 90 -2.99 -18.32 -5.58
CA ASN A 90 -2.77 -19.47 -4.70
C ASN A 90 -1.37 -19.47 -4.04
N ILE A 91 -0.49 -18.51 -4.36
CA ILE A 91 0.78 -18.35 -3.67
C ILE A 91 0.61 -17.36 -2.53
N LYS A 92 1.01 -17.77 -1.33
CA LYS A 92 1.13 -16.93 -0.15
C LYS A 92 2.59 -16.68 0.15
N VAL A 93 3.00 -15.41 0.14
CA VAL A 93 4.34 -15.00 0.54
C VAL A 93 4.24 -14.40 1.94
N THR A 94 4.99 -14.94 2.90
CA THR A 94 5.04 -14.44 4.27
C THR A 94 6.42 -13.86 4.54
N LEU A 95 6.50 -12.57 4.87
CA LEU A 95 7.66 -12.00 5.55
C LEU A 95 7.51 -12.37 7.02
N GLU A 96 8.28 -13.34 7.51
CA GLU A 96 8.18 -13.82 8.90
C GLU A 96 8.72 -12.77 9.88
N GLY A 97 9.74 -12.02 9.46
CA GLY A 97 10.34 -10.93 10.20
C GLY A 97 11.56 -10.36 9.49
N TYR A 98 12.07 -9.24 9.99
CA TYR A 98 13.32 -8.65 9.51
C TYR A 98 14.04 -7.84 10.60
N GLU A 99 15.33 -7.63 10.38
CA GLU A 99 16.21 -6.86 11.24
C GLU A 99 17.21 -6.06 10.40
N LEU A 100 17.36 -4.78 10.71
CA LEU A 100 18.41 -3.90 10.18
C LEU A 100 19.52 -3.76 11.24
N LEU A 101 20.74 -4.06 10.83
CA LEU A 101 21.95 -4.06 11.67
C LEU A 101 22.95 -3.05 11.13
N GLU A 102 23.65 -2.36 12.03
CA GLU A 102 24.88 -1.62 11.73
C GLU A 102 26.06 -2.57 11.86
N VAL A 103 26.98 -2.56 10.91
CA VAL A 103 28.20 -3.39 10.91
C VAL A 103 29.44 -2.50 10.85
N LYS A 104 30.46 -2.81 11.66
CA LYS A 104 31.71 -2.04 11.75
C LYS A 104 32.93 -2.94 11.65
N ASP A 105 33.98 -2.38 11.05
CA ASP A 105 35.30 -2.99 10.84
C ASP A 105 35.19 -4.44 10.32
N PHE A 106 34.86 -4.61 9.04
CA PHE A 106 34.65 -5.94 8.41
C PHE A 106 35.61 -6.23 7.25
N SER A 107 35.62 -7.48 6.77
CA SER A 107 36.60 -7.93 5.77
C SER A 107 36.53 -7.14 4.46
N ASN A 108 37.71 -6.84 3.88
CA ASN A 108 37.84 -6.26 2.53
C ASN A 108 37.24 -7.14 1.42
N ASP A 109 36.95 -8.43 1.70
CA ASP A 109 36.23 -9.31 0.78
C ASP A 109 34.85 -8.77 0.37
N TYR A 110 34.31 -7.81 1.14
CA TYR A 110 33.02 -7.16 0.91
C TYR A 110 33.13 -5.73 0.37
N ALA A 111 34.34 -5.24 0.07
CA ALA A 111 34.57 -3.83 -0.32
C ALA A 111 33.69 -3.38 -1.49
N ILE A 112 33.51 -4.23 -2.53
CA ILE A 112 32.71 -3.90 -3.71
C ILE A 112 31.25 -3.58 -3.35
N GLN A 113 30.65 -4.36 -2.44
CA GLN A 113 29.26 -4.18 -2.00
C GLN A 113 29.08 -2.89 -1.18
N TYR A 114 30.14 -2.43 -0.51
CA TYR A 114 30.13 -1.27 0.37
C TYR A 114 30.88 -0.06 -0.20
N LYS A 115 31.09 -0.02 -1.52
CA LYS A 115 31.78 1.09 -2.23
C LYS A 115 33.18 1.39 -1.64
N ASP A 116 33.97 0.36 -1.43
CA ASP A 116 35.33 0.40 -0.88
C ASP A 116 35.44 0.97 0.55
N ASN A 117 34.32 1.06 1.28
CA ASN A 117 34.29 1.37 2.71
C ASN A 117 33.91 0.12 3.51
N THR A 118 34.85 -0.43 4.28
CA THR A 118 34.61 -1.57 5.17
C THR A 118 34.75 -1.22 6.66
N ASP A 119 34.80 0.08 6.96
CA ASP A 119 34.83 0.58 8.34
C ASP A 119 33.40 0.60 8.92
N GLU A 120 32.40 0.93 8.10
CA GLU A 120 31.01 1.03 8.52
C GLU A 120 30.03 0.78 7.37
N GLY A 121 28.92 0.09 7.69
CA GLY A 121 27.80 -0.11 6.78
C GLY A 121 26.60 -0.71 7.48
N GLY A 122 25.65 -1.21 6.72
CA GLY A 122 24.46 -1.92 7.21
C GLY A 122 24.31 -3.30 6.62
N VAL A 123 23.67 -4.18 7.38
CA VAL A 123 23.18 -5.49 6.95
C VAL A 123 21.70 -5.56 7.27
N MET A 124 20.88 -5.92 6.29
CA MET A 124 19.49 -6.27 6.56
C MET A 124 19.31 -7.78 6.41
N ILE A 125 18.66 -8.39 7.38
CA ILE A 125 18.31 -9.81 7.41
C ILE A 125 16.80 -9.89 7.38
N ALA A 126 16.26 -10.73 6.50
CA ALA A 126 14.83 -11.00 6.45
C ALA A 126 14.58 -12.49 6.26
N LYS A 127 13.49 -12.98 6.83
CA LYS A 127 13.07 -14.37 6.68
C LYS A 127 11.75 -14.41 5.94
N PHE A 128 11.71 -15.21 4.87
CA PHE A 128 10.54 -15.34 4.02
C PHE A 128 10.08 -16.79 3.97
N SER A 129 8.78 -16.95 3.80
CA SER A 129 8.10 -18.19 3.47
C SER A 129 7.29 -17.99 2.19
N VAL A 130 7.31 -18.97 1.29
CA VAL A 130 6.48 -19.01 0.09
C VAL A 130 5.72 -20.32 0.11
N GLU A 131 4.40 -20.24 0.17
CA GLU A 131 3.49 -21.37 0.26
C GLU A 131 2.57 -21.39 -0.94
N ASN A 132 2.46 -22.53 -1.62
CA ASN A 132 1.43 -22.76 -2.63
C ASN A 132 0.24 -23.43 -1.96
N GLU A 133 -0.79 -22.65 -1.67
CA GLU A 133 -2.03 -23.13 -1.05
C GLU A 133 -2.91 -23.92 -2.03
N GLY A 134 -2.57 -23.92 -3.33
CA GLY A 134 -3.24 -24.67 -4.39
C GLY A 134 -2.78 -26.13 -4.50
N GLU A 135 -3.46 -26.88 -5.36
CA GLU A 135 -3.09 -28.27 -5.70
C GLU A 135 -2.15 -28.35 -6.91
N GLU A 136 -2.20 -27.35 -7.80
CA GLU A 136 -1.38 -27.31 -9.00
C GLU A 136 -0.03 -26.65 -8.71
N ASP A 137 1.00 -27.13 -9.42
CA ASP A 137 2.33 -26.55 -9.34
C ASP A 137 2.34 -25.14 -9.95
N LEU A 138 3.08 -24.23 -9.31
CA LEU A 138 3.23 -22.85 -9.73
C LEU A 138 4.70 -22.45 -9.78
N TYR A 139 4.97 -21.33 -10.44
CA TYR A 139 6.31 -20.76 -10.55
C TYR A 139 6.39 -19.42 -9.82
N TYR A 140 7.38 -19.27 -8.97
CA TYR A 140 7.62 -18.05 -8.22
C TYR A 140 9.11 -17.72 -8.20
N SER A 141 9.47 -16.50 -8.59
CA SER A 141 10.86 -16.05 -8.58
C SER A 141 11.03 -15.00 -7.48
N PRO A 142 11.55 -15.36 -6.30
CA PRO A 142 11.73 -14.43 -5.20
C PRO A 142 12.90 -13.50 -5.52
N THR A 143 12.68 -12.39 -6.22
CA THR A 143 13.70 -11.33 -6.30
C THR A 143 13.85 -10.69 -4.93
N LEU A 144 12.72 -10.31 -4.31
CA LEU A 144 12.63 -9.77 -2.95
C LEU A 144 13.58 -8.59 -2.73
N ASP A 145 13.82 -7.78 -3.76
CA ASP A 145 14.67 -6.60 -3.66
C ASP A 145 13.93 -5.47 -2.95
N PHE A 146 14.66 -4.55 -2.34
CA PHE A 146 14.08 -3.31 -1.84
C PHE A 146 14.70 -2.06 -2.47
N THR A 147 13.99 -0.94 -2.42
CA THR A 147 14.49 0.39 -2.79
C THR A 147 14.44 1.34 -1.59
N ILE A 148 15.28 2.38 -1.60
CA ILE A 148 15.34 3.39 -0.55
C ILE A 148 14.93 4.73 -1.15
N GLY A 149 13.85 5.31 -0.65
CA GLY A 149 13.29 6.56 -1.15
C GLY A 149 12.82 6.52 -2.58
N SER A 150 12.87 7.69 -3.21
CA SER A 150 12.53 7.90 -4.62
C SER A 150 13.58 7.34 -5.59
N ASP A 151 14.76 6.94 -5.10
CA ASP A 151 15.75 6.31 -5.96
C ASP A 151 15.30 4.89 -6.33
N LYS A 152 15.24 4.62 -7.63
CA LYS A 152 14.74 3.34 -8.15
C LYS A 152 15.82 2.26 -8.19
N LYS A 153 16.86 2.39 -7.37
CA LYS A 153 17.99 1.44 -7.39
C LYS A 153 17.67 0.25 -6.48
N PRO A 154 17.53 -0.97 -7.03
CA PRO A 154 17.23 -2.13 -6.20
C PRO A 154 18.46 -2.57 -5.39
N TYR A 155 18.22 -2.88 -4.12
CA TYR A 155 19.12 -3.58 -3.23
C TYR A 155 18.70 -5.04 -3.17
N GLY A 156 19.44 -5.87 -3.90
CA GLY A 156 19.18 -7.31 -3.93
C GLY A 156 20.00 -8.10 -2.91
N TRP A 157 19.60 -9.36 -2.75
CA TRP A 157 20.21 -10.30 -1.80
C TRP A 157 21.69 -10.59 -2.09
N LYS A 158 22.40 -11.13 -1.09
CA LYS A 158 23.85 -11.36 -1.10
C LYS A 158 24.22 -12.75 -0.58
N LYS A 159 24.38 -13.69 -1.51
CA LYS A 159 24.79 -15.08 -1.20
C LYS A 159 26.09 -15.18 -0.40
N ASN A 160 27.07 -14.34 -0.69
CA ASN A 160 28.41 -14.40 -0.07
C ASN A 160 28.44 -13.98 1.41
N MET A 161 27.32 -13.44 1.92
CA MET A 161 27.14 -13.08 3.33
C MET A 161 26.35 -14.13 4.11
N MET A 162 25.71 -15.08 3.42
CA MET A 162 24.96 -16.16 4.05
C MET A 162 25.91 -17.13 4.78
N PRO A 163 25.49 -17.69 5.93
CA PRO A 163 26.14 -18.85 6.53
C PRO A 163 26.20 -20.03 5.53
N ASN A 164 27.23 -20.87 5.63
CA ASN A 164 27.47 -21.93 4.64
C ASN A 164 26.48 -23.10 4.74
N ASP A 165 25.84 -23.25 5.89
CA ASP A 165 24.92 -24.31 6.29
C ASP A 165 23.45 -23.91 6.11
N VAL A 166 23.18 -22.66 5.73
CA VAL A 166 21.83 -22.14 5.48
C VAL A 166 21.73 -21.65 4.04
N ASP A 167 20.88 -22.31 3.25
CA ASP A 167 20.58 -21.82 1.91
C ASP A 167 19.71 -20.57 1.98
N ALA A 168 20.09 -19.54 1.23
CA ALA A 168 19.22 -18.39 1.02
C ALA A 168 17.95 -18.83 0.30
N ILE A 169 16.80 -18.23 0.64
CA ILE A 169 15.54 -18.55 -0.05
C ILE A 169 15.69 -18.44 -1.57
N ASN A 170 16.35 -17.40 -2.06
CA ASN A 170 16.62 -17.22 -3.49
C ASN A 170 17.45 -18.37 -4.09
N SER A 171 18.39 -18.94 -3.31
CA SER A 171 19.18 -20.09 -3.76
C SER A 171 18.34 -21.37 -3.83
N ILE A 172 17.43 -21.60 -2.87
CA ILE A 172 16.50 -22.73 -2.89
C ILE A 172 15.63 -22.67 -4.17
N PHE A 173 15.09 -21.50 -4.47
CA PHE A 173 14.27 -21.28 -5.66
C PHE A 173 15.04 -21.47 -6.96
N VAL A 174 16.28 -20.96 -7.06
CA VAL A 174 17.14 -21.20 -8.23
C VAL A 174 17.41 -22.70 -8.43
N GLN A 175 17.69 -23.44 -7.34
CA GLN A 175 17.93 -24.89 -7.41
C GLN A 175 16.68 -25.66 -7.87
N ASN A 176 15.50 -25.25 -7.39
CA ASN A 176 14.22 -25.85 -7.77
C ASN A 176 13.61 -25.28 -9.07
N LYS A 177 14.37 -24.47 -9.83
CA LYS A 177 13.91 -23.84 -11.07
C LYS A 177 12.62 -23.02 -10.91
N ASN A 178 12.51 -22.32 -9.78
CA ASN A 178 11.37 -21.50 -9.37
C ASN A 178 10.05 -22.26 -9.17
N LEU A 179 10.05 -23.60 -9.23
CA LEU A 179 8.86 -24.42 -9.03
C LEU A 179 8.48 -24.47 -7.55
N VAL A 180 7.21 -24.24 -7.27
CA VAL A 180 6.57 -24.47 -5.96
C VAL A 180 5.42 -25.42 -6.19
N LYS A 181 5.58 -26.66 -5.73
CA LYS A 181 4.55 -27.70 -5.92
C LYS A 181 3.28 -27.35 -5.17
N GLY A 182 2.16 -27.94 -5.59
CA GLY A 182 0.92 -27.86 -4.82
C GLY A 182 1.14 -28.23 -3.35
N LYS A 183 0.64 -27.40 -2.43
CA LYS A 183 0.79 -27.53 -0.96
C LYS A 183 2.23 -27.43 -0.43
N GLU A 184 3.20 -27.08 -1.25
CA GLU A 184 4.58 -26.90 -0.81
C GLU A 184 4.76 -25.56 -0.10
N LYS A 185 5.54 -25.56 0.98
CA LYS A 185 6.01 -24.37 1.67
C LYS A 185 7.54 -24.36 1.71
N ILE A 186 8.13 -23.28 1.22
CA ILE A 186 9.58 -23.06 1.19
C ILE A 186 9.89 -21.86 2.08
N THR A 187 10.76 -22.06 3.07
CA THR A 187 11.16 -21.02 4.03
C THR A 187 12.66 -20.80 3.96
N GLY A 188 13.12 -19.55 4.08
CA GLY A 188 14.55 -19.26 4.17
C GLY A 188 14.86 -17.81 4.49
N PHE A 189 16.12 -17.58 4.86
CA PHE A 189 16.66 -16.24 5.08
C PHE A 189 17.13 -15.61 3.78
N THR A 190 17.19 -14.28 3.79
CA THR A 190 17.87 -13.44 2.82
C THR A 190 18.68 -12.37 3.55
N VAL A 191 19.81 -11.98 2.96
CA VAL A 191 20.74 -11.00 3.52
C VAL A 191 21.03 -9.95 2.47
N TYR A 192 20.97 -8.68 2.87
CA TYR A 192 21.27 -7.53 2.01
C TYR A 192 22.47 -6.76 2.55
N SER A 193 23.34 -6.31 1.64
CA SER A 193 24.44 -5.40 1.94
C SER A 193 24.00 -3.96 1.73
N ILE A 194 24.22 -3.09 2.71
CA ILE A 194 23.83 -1.68 2.66
C ILE A 194 25.09 -0.85 2.91
N ASN A 195 25.53 -0.10 1.89
CA ASN A 195 26.67 0.81 2.08
C ASN A 195 26.31 1.96 3.03
N LYS A 196 27.31 2.67 3.55
CA LYS A 196 27.12 3.74 4.54
C LYS A 196 26.12 4.82 4.11
N GLU A 197 26.23 5.31 2.87
CA GLU A 197 25.34 6.33 2.30
C GLU A 197 23.88 5.85 2.27
N ALA A 198 23.65 4.60 1.84
CA ALA A 198 22.33 3.99 1.82
C ALA A 198 21.77 3.79 3.24
N LEU A 199 22.62 3.41 4.20
CA LEU A 199 22.23 3.25 5.60
C LEU A 199 21.80 4.59 6.21
N ASP A 200 22.53 5.67 5.92
CA ASP A 200 22.17 7.02 6.36
C ASP A 200 20.82 7.46 5.78
N LYS A 201 20.60 7.21 4.49
CA LYS A 201 19.31 7.49 3.83
C LYS A 201 18.16 6.68 4.44
N MET A 202 18.37 5.40 4.73
CA MET A 202 17.38 4.56 5.43
C MET A 202 17.06 5.10 6.84
N LYS A 203 18.07 5.61 7.56
CA LYS A 203 17.88 6.22 8.89
C LYS A 203 17.10 7.54 8.79
N GLU A 204 17.37 8.35 7.77
CA GLU A 204 16.70 9.63 7.52
C GLU A 204 15.23 9.45 7.10
N GLU A 205 14.97 8.63 6.08
CA GLU A 205 13.62 8.41 5.58
C GLU A 205 12.77 7.51 6.48
N GLY A 206 13.44 6.61 7.22
CA GLY A 206 12.85 5.74 8.21
C GLY A 206 12.18 4.49 7.68
N PHE A 207 12.01 4.31 6.36
CA PHE A 207 11.41 3.12 5.77
C PHE A 207 12.02 2.77 4.40
N ILE A 208 11.69 1.59 3.88
CA ILE A 208 12.05 1.10 2.54
C ILE A 208 10.83 0.56 1.81
N ASP A 209 10.95 0.40 0.49
CA ASP A 209 9.97 -0.29 -0.36
C ASP A 209 10.47 -1.69 -0.74
N LEU A 210 9.94 -2.73 -0.12
CA LEU A 210 10.20 -4.12 -0.46
C LEU A 210 9.32 -4.56 -1.62
N SER A 211 9.90 -5.18 -2.64
CA SER A 211 9.16 -5.73 -3.78
C SER A 211 8.78 -7.19 -3.54
N ILE A 212 7.49 -7.48 -3.61
CA ILE A 212 6.90 -8.83 -3.57
C ILE A 212 6.42 -9.15 -4.99
N PRO A 213 7.14 -10.00 -5.75
CA PRO A 213 6.79 -10.30 -7.13
C PRO A 213 5.49 -11.12 -7.25
N ALA A 214 4.89 -11.09 -8.43
CA ALA A 214 3.78 -11.97 -8.81
C ALA A 214 4.23 -13.43 -8.99
N ALA A 215 3.25 -14.34 -8.98
CA ALA A 215 3.44 -15.75 -9.33
C ALA A 215 3.10 -16.01 -10.80
N TYR A 216 3.44 -17.21 -11.31
CA TYR A 216 3.22 -17.59 -12.70
C TYR A 216 2.72 -19.03 -12.81
N PRO A 217 1.87 -19.35 -13.80
CA PRO A 217 1.39 -20.70 -14.05
C PRO A 217 2.45 -21.58 -14.73
N ASN A 218 3.50 -20.99 -15.29
CA ASN A 218 4.55 -21.69 -16.02
C ASN A 218 5.91 -20.98 -15.89
N ASP A 219 6.97 -21.63 -16.35
CA ASP A 219 8.35 -21.17 -16.25
C ASP A 219 8.72 -20.04 -17.23
N SER A 220 7.82 -19.67 -18.15
CA SER A 220 8.08 -18.59 -19.13
C SER A 220 8.05 -17.20 -18.51
N LEU A 221 7.50 -17.06 -17.29
CA LEU A 221 7.33 -15.80 -16.57
C LEU A 221 6.64 -14.72 -17.43
N ASN A 222 5.70 -15.13 -18.28
CA ASN A 222 4.97 -14.24 -19.16
C ASN A 222 4.13 -13.26 -18.32
N MET A 223 4.46 -11.97 -18.42
CA MET A 223 3.78 -10.89 -17.68
C MET A 223 2.27 -10.81 -17.95
N LYS A 224 1.80 -11.32 -19.10
CA LYS A 224 0.37 -11.37 -19.43
C LYS A 224 -0.38 -12.51 -18.74
N GLU A 225 0.35 -13.52 -18.26
CA GLU A 225 -0.19 -14.73 -17.64
C GLU A 225 0.09 -14.77 -16.12
N ARG A 226 0.64 -13.69 -15.57
CA ARG A 226 0.96 -13.60 -14.14
C ARG A 226 -0.29 -13.81 -13.27
N ILE A 227 -0.07 -14.42 -12.12
CA ILE A 227 -1.06 -14.65 -11.08
C ILE A 227 -0.81 -13.61 -9.99
N GLY A 228 -1.74 -12.66 -9.89
CA GLY A 228 -1.58 -11.47 -9.05
C GLY A 228 -0.68 -10.42 -9.70
N GLU A 229 -0.38 -9.37 -8.92
CA GLU A 229 0.44 -8.24 -9.33
C GLU A 229 1.66 -8.13 -8.42
N ASP A 230 2.77 -7.61 -8.98
CA ASP A 230 3.91 -7.17 -8.18
C ASP A 230 3.44 -6.12 -7.18
N GLU A 231 3.81 -6.29 -5.92
CA GLU A 231 3.42 -5.38 -4.84
C GLU A 231 4.66 -4.75 -4.22
N LYS A 232 4.57 -3.46 -3.92
CA LYS A 232 5.57 -2.75 -3.13
C LYS A 232 5.04 -2.54 -1.73
N VAL A 233 5.76 -3.07 -0.76
CA VAL A 233 5.39 -3.03 0.65
C VAL A 233 6.34 -2.11 1.39
N LYS A 234 5.78 -1.13 2.10
CA LYS A 234 6.57 -0.23 2.94
C LYS A 234 6.93 -0.89 4.25
N LEU A 235 8.23 -0.99 4.54
CA LEU A 235 8.75 -1.53 5.80
C LEU A 235 9.48 -0.43 6.57
N ALA A 236 9.04 -0.15 7.79
CA ALA A 236 9.78 0.73 8.68
C ALA A 236 11.14 0.10 9.01
N VAL A 237 12.20 0.88 8.96
CA VAL A 237 13.56 0.45 9.33
C VAL A 237 14.14 1.28 10.47
N THR A 238 13.30 2.14 11.05
CA THR A 238 13.55 2.88 12.29
C THR A 238 12.24 3.01 13.07
N LYS A 239 12.33 3.40 14.35
CA LYS A 239 11.13 3.70 15.16
C LYS A 239 10.33 4.88 14.58
N ASN A 240 11.01 5.95 14.16
CA ASN A 240 10.36 7.10 13.54
C ASN A 240 9.69 6.72 12.22
N GLY A 241 10.26 5.75 11.49
CA GLY A 241 9.67 5.20 10.28
C GLY A 241 8.27 4.63 10.47
N VAL A 242 7.97 4.04 11.63
CA VAL A 242 6.63 3.55 11.95
C VAL A 242 5.63 4.70 11.95
N GLU A 243 5.96 5.80 12.64
CA GLU A 243 5.12 6.99 12.70
C GLU A 243 4.95 7.65 11.32
N VAL A 244 6.02 7.69 10.52
CA VAL A 244 5.97 8.20 9.13
C VAL A 244 5.02 7.36 8.27
N LEU A 245 5.08 6.03 8.37
CA LEU A 245 4.19 5.14 7.61
C LEU A 245 2.73 5.25 8.07
N GLU A 246 2.47 5.34 9.37
CA GLU A 246 1.13 5.58 9.91
C GLU A 246 0.56 6.91 9.40
N LYS A 247 1.36 7.98 9.45
CA LYS A 247 0.97 9.30 8.93
C LYS A 247 0.69 9.22 7.42
N LYS A 248 1.54 8.56 6.63
CA LYS A 248 1.31 8.36 5.18
C LYS A 248 0.04 7.58 4.88
N GLY A 249 -0.30 6.59 5.70
CA GLY A 249 -1.55 5.81 5.58
C GLY A 249 -2.82 6.64 5.78
N SER A 250 -2.73 7.80 6.45
CA SER A 250 -3.88 8.71 6.62
C SER A 250 -4.21 9.56 5.39
N PHE A 251 -3.27 9.67 4.44
CA PHE A 251 -3.48 10.40 3.20
C PHE A 251 -4.06 9.51 2.10
N TYR A 252 -4.75 10.12 1.14
CA TYR A 252 -5.05 9.45 -0.11
C TYR A 252 -3.76 8.98 -0.79
N GLN A 253 -3.83 7.78 -1.37
CA GLN A 253 -2.70 7.08 -1.97
C GLN A 253 -2.44 7.59 -3.40
N ASP A 254 -2.23 8.90 -3.52
CA ASP A 254 -1.65 9.50 -4.72
C ASP A 254 -0.14 9.20 -4.81
N LYS A 255 0.47 9.51 -5.95
CA LYS A 255 1.86 9.15 -6.23
C LYS A 255 2.85 9.80 -5.25
N PRO A 256 2.73 11.09 -4.86
CA PRO A 256 3.59 11.64 -3.82
C PRO A 256 3.53 10.89 -2.49
N THR A 257 2.36 10.37 -2.10
CA THR A 257 2.23 9.52 -0.91
C THR A 257 2.92 8.17 -1.10
N THR A 258 2.58 7.46 -2.19
CA THR A 258 2.99 6.06 -2.42
C THR A 258 4.45 5.92 -2.84
N GLU A 259 5.02 6.87 -3.59
CA GLU A 259 6.41 6.84 -4.06
C GLU A 259 7.37 7.68 -3.19
N ASN A 260 6.91 8.19 -2.04
CA ASN A 260 7.72 9.00 -1.13
C ASN A 260 8.36 10.25 -1.78
N TRP A 261 7.62 10.99 -2.59
CA TRP A 261 8.16 12.18 -3.28
C TRP A 261 8.40 13.37 -2.34
N GLY A 262 8.06 13.24 -1.07
CA GLY A 262 8.22 14.29 -0.08
C GLY A 262 7.33 14.12 1.14
N GLU A 263 7.30 15.17 1.96
CA GLU A 263 6.50 15.24 3.16
C GLU A 263 5.16 15.92 2.93
N LYS A 264 4.10 15.33 3.47
CA LYS A 264 2.77 15.93 3.51
C LYS A 264 2.37 16.29 4.94
N THR A 265 1.77 17.47 5.08
CA THR A 265 1.13 17.91 6.31
C THR A 265 -0.31 18.28 5.99
N LEU A 266 -1.25 17.54 6.58
CA LEU A 266 -2.67 17.73 6.33
C LEU A 266 -3.11 19.13 6.82
N LEU A 267 -3.78 19.87 5.95
CA LEU A 267 -4.34 21.18 6.25
C LEU A 267 -5.85 21.09 6.49
N LYS A 268 -6.55 20.33 5.65
CA LYS A 268 -8.00 20.14 5.71
C LYS A 268 -8.35 18.80 5.07
N GLU A 269 -9.32 18.11 5.64
CA GLU A 269 -9.94 16.95 5.00
C GLU A 269 -11.44 16.95 5.19
N LYS A 270 -12.13 16.31 4.25
CA LYS A 270 -13.52 15.93 4.40
C LYS A 270 -13.71 14.57 3.75
N LYS A 271 -14.30 13.65 4.51
CA LYS A 271 -14.55 12.26 4.11
C LYS A 271 -16.06 12.02 4.11
N ASP A 272 -16.46 10.89 3.55
CA ASP A 272 -17.83 10.39 3.56
C ASP A 272 -18.86 11.38 3.01
N ILE A 273 -18.46 12.20 2.02
CA ILE A 273 -19.33 13.18 1.38
C ILE A 273 -20.46 12.46 0.62
N ASN A 274 -20.09 11.46 -0.20
CA ASN A 274 -20.99 10.57 -0.94
C ASN A 274 -22.06 11.32 -1.78
N GLU A 275 -21.71 12.48 -2.32
CA GLU A 275 -22.61 13.25 -3.19
C GLU A 275 -22.41 12.84 -4.66
N THR A 276 -23.50 12.45 -5.33
CA THR A 276 -23.45 11.97 -6.72
C THR A 276 -24.01 13.01 -7.69
N VAL A 277 -23.24 13.28 -8.74
CA VAL A 277 -23.67 14.01 -9.94
C VAL A 277 -23.75 13.03 -11.10
N THR A 278 -24.95 12.84 -11.64
CA THR A 278 -25.15 12.05 -12.86
C THR A 278 -25.02 12.96 -14.08
N PHE A 279 -24.11 12.63 -14.98
CA PHE A 279 -24.01 13.25 -16.29
C PHE A 279 -24.20 12.21 -17.38
N LYS A 280 -25.29 12.35 -18.15
CA LYS A 280 -25.77 11.32 -19.09
C LYS A 280 -25.99 10.00 -18.36
N GLU A 281 -25.25 8.96 -18.72
CA GLU A 281 -25.33 7.61 -18.16
C GLU A 281 -24.09 7.30 -17.29
N VAL A 282 -23.41 8.32 -16.78
CA VAL A 282 -22.25 8.14 -15.91
C VAL A 282 -22.49 8.87 -14.61
N ASP A 283 -22.36 8.14 -13.50
CA ASP A 283 -22.48 8.68 -12.15
C ASP A 283 -21.09 9.00 -11.60
N TYR A 284 -20.90 10.25 -11.17
CA TYR A 284 -19.69 10.71 -10.50
C TYR A 284 -20.02 10.98 -9.03
N THR A 285 -19.44 10.21 -8.12
CA THR A 285 -19.66 10.37 -6.68
C THR A 285 -18.43 10.98 -6.03
N LEU A 286 -18.60 12.10 -5.33
CA LEU A 286 -17.55 12.70 -4.51
C LEU A 286 -17.50 12.00 -3.15
N ASN A 287 -16.43 11.25 -2.91
CA ASN A 287 -16.24 10.51 -1.66
C ASN A 287 -15.59 11.40 -0.59
N GLY A 288 -14.59 12.19 -0.99
CA GLY A 288 -13.85 13.05 -0.08
C GLY A 288 -12.73 13.82 -0.76
N TYR A 289 -12.06 14.66 0.01
CA TYR A 289 -10.89 15.41 -0.45
C TYR A 289 -9.93 15.73 0.71
N GLN A 290 -8.67 15.99 0.36
CA GLN A 290 -7.63 16.41 1.26
C GLN A 290 -6.83 17.57 0.66
N PHE A 291 -6.65 18.62 1.45
CA PHE A 291 -5.63 19.65 1.23
C PHE A 291 -4.44 19.34 2.13
N ALA A 292 -3.25 19.22 1.56
CA ALA A 292 -2.03 19.01 2.30
C ALA A 292 -0.93 19.97 1.84
N GLU A 293 -0.23 20.60 2.77
CA GLU A 293 1.05 21.23 2.48
C GLU A 293 2.04 20.16 2.07
N PHE A 294 2.83 20.44 1.05
CA PHE A 294 3.78 19.49 0.48
C PHE A 294 5.18 20.09 0.38
N THR A 295 6.16 19.36 0.90
CA THR A 295 7.59 19.66 0.74
C THR A 295 8.24 18.53 -0.04
N PRO A 296 8.66 18.75 -1.31
CA PRO A 296 9.30 17.72 -2.11
C PRO A 296 10.61 17.24 -1.46
N SER A 297 10.94 15.96 -1.67
CA SER A 297 12.26 15.42 -1.34
C SER A 297 13.34 16.05 -2.24
N ALA A 298 14.61 15.87 -1.88
CA ALA A 298 15.72 16.39 -2.69
C ALA A 298 15.69 15.84 -4.13
N ASP A 299 15.31 14.58 -4.32
CA ASP A 299 15.22 13.93 -5.63
C ASP A 299 14.10 14.53 -6.49
N GLU A 300 13.00 14.95 -5.87
CA GLU A 300 11.79 15.43 -6.56
C GLU A 300 11.68 16.97 -6.61
N ALA A 301 12.59 17.69 -5.96
CA ALA A 301 12.55 19.16 -5.87
C ALA A 301 12.46 19.86 -7.24
N ARG A 302 13.12 19.30 -8.26
CA ARG A 302 13.08 19.84 -9.63
C ARG A 302 11.67 19.77 -10.25
N THR A 303 10.90 18.73 -9.93
CA THR A 303 9.52 18.56 -10.43
C THR A 303 8.60 19.71 -10.00
N PHE A 304 8.93 20.38 -8.89
CA PHE A 304 8.12 21.45 -8.31
C PHE A 304 8.83 22.81 -8.31
N GLU A 305 9.86 22.99 -9.12
CA GLU A 305 10.72 24.17 -9.06
C GLU A 305 9.98 25.50 -9.33
N ASP A 306 8.88 25.47 -10.06
CA ASP A 306 8.09 26.67 -10.38
C ASP A 306 7.26 27.19 -9.18
N PHE A 307 7.07 26.40 -8.12
CA PHE A 307 6.26 26.77 -6.96
C PHE A 307 7.12 27.40 -5.85
N LYS A 308 7.55 28.65 -6.07
CA LYS A 308 8.48 29.35 -5.17
C LYS A 308 7.90 29.73 -3.80
N ASN A 309 6.58 29.84 -3.68
CA ASN A 309 5.91 30.27 -2.44
C ASN A 309 5.40 29.09 -1.60
N GLY A 310 5.84 27.86 -1.91
CA GLY A 310 5.37 26.64 -1.28
C GLY A 310 4.20 26.01 -2.03
N ILE A 311 3.90 24.76 -1.66
CA ILE A 311 3.00 23.89 -2.41
C ILE A 311 1.89 23.40 -1.49
N VAL A 312 0.66 23.47 -1.98
CA VAL A 312 -0.47 22.73 -1.43
C VAL A 312 -0.97 21.75 -2.48
N LEU A 313 -1.10 20.48 -2.10
CA LEU A 313 -1.72 19.45 -2.92
C LEU A 313 -3.19 19.32 -2.51
N LEU A 314 -4.08 19.43 -3.49
CA LEU A 314 -5.48 19.01 -3.35
C LEU A 314 -5.63 17.65 -4.00
N THR A 315 -5.95 16.64 -3.20
CA THR A 315 -6.29 15.29 -3.69
C THR A 315 -7.76 15.03 -3.44
N VAL A 316 -8.49 14.73 -4.50
CA VAL A 316 -9.94 14.49 -4.50
C VAL A 316 -10.19 13.03 -4.84
N ASP A 317 -11.03 12.36 -4.06
CA ASP A 317 -11.42 10.97 -4.27
C ASP A 317 -12.84 10.90 -4.83
N LEU A 318 -12.97 10.29 -6.01
CA LEU A 318 -14.21 10.12 -6.75
C LEU A 318 -14.47 8.64 -7.02
N SER A 319 -15.73 8.22 -6.99
CA SER A 319 -16.16 6.98 -7.63
C SER A 319 -16.87 7.26 -8.95
N LEU A 320 -16.73 6.35 -9.91
CA LEU A 320 -17.44 6.40 -11.18
C LEU A 320 -18.22 5.13 -11.41
N THR A 321 -19.48 5.25 -11.78
CA THR A 321 -20.28 4.13 -12.31
C THR A 321 -20.58 4.40 -13.78
N ASN A 322 -20.08 3.54 -14.67
CA ASN A 322 -20.32 3.66 -16.10
C ASN A 322 -21.59 2.89 -16.49
N ASN A 323 -22.75 3.55 -16.46
CA ASN A 323 -24.01 2.96 -16.93
C ASN A 323 -24.22 3.13 -18.45
N SER A 324 -23.22 3.68 -19.17
CA SER A 324 -23.32 3.92 -20.60
C SER A 324 -22.98 2.68 -21.43
N ALA A 325 -23.28 2.73 -22.74
CA ALA A 325 -22.96 1.65 -23.68
C ALA A 325 -21.49 1.62 -24.15
N SER A 326 -20.66 2.61 -23.78
CA SER A 326 -19.26 2.74 -24.22
C SER A 326 -18.28 2.76 -23.06
N GLY A 327 -17.06 2.27 -23.26
CA GLY A 327 -15.99 2.36 -22.26
C GLY A 327 -15.57 3.80 -21.97
N ILE A 328 -15.13 4.07 -20.74
CA ILE A 328 -14.53 5.34 -20.31
C ILE A 328 -13.03 5.13 -20.13
N GLU A 329 -12.21 5.98 -20.76
CA GLU A 329 -10.76 5.93 -20.64
C GLU A 329 -10.30 6.76 -19.43
N LEU A 330 -9.90 6.10 -18.35
CA LEU A 330 -9.62 6.75 -17.06
C LEU A 330 -8.33 7.57 -17.10
N SER A 331 -7.21 7.06 -17.64
CA SER A 331 -5.93 7.80 -17.64
C SER A 331 -5.91 8.99 -18.58
N SER A 332 -6.72 8.95 -19.64
CA SER A 332 -6.84 10.08 -20.59
C SER A 332 -7.95 11.06 -20.21
N SER A 333 -8.77 10.71 -19.23
CA SER A 333 -9.74 11.61 -18.61
C SER A 333 -9.02 12.54 -17.64
N SER A 334 -9.44 13.81 -17.61
CA SER A 334 -8.82 14.84 -16.76
C SER A 334 -9.89 15.70 -16.11
N SER A 335 -9.48 16.66 -15.31
CA SER A 335 -10.39 17.63 -14.70
C SER A 335 -9.72 19.00 -14.57
N LEU A 336 -10.56 20.03 -14.51
CA LEU A 336 -10.14 21.39 -14.16
C LEU A 336 -10.67 21.73 -12.78
N LEU A 337 -9.84 22.33 -11.95
CA LEU A 337 -10.24 22.97 -10.71
C LEU A 337 -10.47 24.45 -10.98
N LEU A 338 -11.71 24.88 -10.83
CA LEU A 338 -12.11 26.27 -10.86
C LEU A 338 -11.99 26.83 -9.45
N VAL A 339 -11.22 27.92 -9.31
CA VAL A 339 -10.96 28.59 -8.04
C VAL A 339 -11.16 30.09 -8.18
N ASN A 340 -11.23 30.78 -7.04
CA ASN A 340 -11.39 32.22 -6.98
C ASN A 340 -12.63 32.70 -7.75
N ASP A 341 -13.79 32.15 -7.40
CA ASP A 341 -15.08 32.47 -8.05
C ASP A 341 -15.02 32.19 -9.56
N GLU A 342 -14.44 31.02 -9.92
CA GLU A 342 -14.28 30.50 -11.28
C GLU A 342 -13.37 31.33 -12.21
N SER A 343 -12.75 32.40 -11.70
CA SER A 343 -11.86 33.28 -12.49
C SER A 343 -10.51 32.66 -12.84
N GLN A 344 -10.14 31.59 -12.13
CA GLN A 344 -8.88 30.87 -12.32
C GLN A 344 -9.14 29.37 -12.50
N LYS A 345 -8.35 28.73 -13.35
CA LYS A 345 -8.48 27.31 -13.70
C LYS A 345 -7.13 26.60 -13.53
N LEU A 346 -7.11 25.52 -12.79
CA LEU A 346 -5.94 24.66 -12.60
C LEU A 346 -6.23 23.28 -13.18
N MET A 347 -5.33 22.72 -13.98
CA MET A 347 -5.51 21.38 -14.56
C MET A 347 -5.05 20.31 -13.58
N SER A 348 -5.76 19.18 -13.54
CA SER A 348 -5.34 18.02 -12.75
C SER A 348 -4.01 17.45 -13.26
N GLN A 349 -3.19 16.95 -12.34
CA GLN A 349 -1.82 16.53 -12.60
C GLN A 349 -1.74 15.00 -12.67
N GLY A 350 -1.90 14.45 -13.86
CA GLY A 350 -1.81 13.00 -14.09
C GLY A 350 -0.45 12.40 -13.70
N THR A 351 0.62 13.19 -13.71
CA THR A 351 1.96 12.75 -13.25
C THR A 351 2.05 12.46 -11.75
N LEU A 352 1.11 13.02 -10.96
CA LEU A 352 0.96 12.80 -9.52
C LEU A 352 -0.01 11.66 -9.19
N LEU A 353 -0.56 10.98 -10.20
CA LEU A 353 -1.40 9.81 -10.03
C LEU A 353 -0.58 8.53 -10.16
N ASN A 354 -0.97 7.51 -9.39
CA ASN A 354 -0.46 6.17 -9.60
C ASN A 354 -0.99 5.62 -10.93
N ARG A 355 -0.21 4.75 -11.57
CA ARG A 355 -0.67 4.09 -12.78
C ARG A 355 -1.84 3.17 -12.43
N LEU A 356 -2.94 3.31 -13.18
CA LEU A 356 -4.10 2.43 -13.02
C LEU A 356 -3.77 1.02 -13.49
N THR A 357 -4.28 0.02 -12.76
CA THR A 357 -4.22 -1.40 -13.16
C THR A 357 -5.17 -1.69 -14.31
N LYS A 358 -6.25 -0.91 -14.41
CA LYS A 358 -7.25 -0.95 -15.47
C LYS A 358 -7.51 0.46 -15.99
N ASP A 359 -7.29 0.65 -17.29
CA ASP A 359 -7.39 1.99 -17.90
C ASP A 359 -8.78 2.27 -18.49
N ILE A 360 -9.44 1.23 -19.01
CA ILE A 360 -10.81 1.33 -19.55
C ILE A 360 -11.80 0.84 -18.50
N LEU A 361 -12.71 1.72 -18.08
CA LEU A 361 -13.89 1.35 -17.30
C LEU A 361 -15.01 0.93 -18.26
N ALA A 362 -15.28 -0.37 -18.33
CA ALA A 362 -16.23 -0.93 -19.28
C ALA A 362 -17.69 -0.60 -18.90
N PRO A 363 -18.65 -0.76 -19.84
CA PRO A 363 -20.08 -0.65 -19.54
C PRO A 363 -20.51 -1.53 -18.35
N GLY A 364 -21.28 -0.94 -17.44
CA GLY A 364 -21.80 -1.58 -16.23
C GLY A 364 -20.80 -1.71 -15.09
N GLU A 365 -19.57 -1.24 -15.25
CA GLU A 365 -18.53 -1.32 -14.23
C GLU A 365 -18.46 -0.06 -13.36
N LYS A 366 -17.82 -0.24 -12.20
CA LYS A 366 -17.59 0.82 -11.22
C LYS A 366 -16.09 0.90 -10.87
N GLU A 367 -15.58 2.12 -10.82
CA GLU A 367 -14.28 2.45 -10.23
C GLU A 367 -14.54 3.15 -8.90
N GLU A 368 -14.03 2.60 -7.80
CA GLU A 368 -14.32 3.10 -6.45
C GLU A 368 -13.41 4.27 -6.06
N HIS A 369 -12.17 4.29 -6.55
CA HIS A 369 -11.15 5.26 -6.14
C HIS A 369 -10.41 5.86 -7.34
N TRP A 370 -11.07 6.81 -8.00
CA TRP A 370 -10.49 7.59 -9.07
C TRP A 370 -10.02 8.96 -8.57
N LEU A 371 -8.73 9.02 -8.20
CA LEU A 371 -8.15 10.24 -7.65
C LEU A 371 -7.93 11.32 -8.72
N GLN A 372 -8.18 12.58 -8.34
CA GLN A 372 -7.74 13.77 -9.06
C GLN A 372 -6.82 14.60 -8.16
N VAL A 373 -5.64 14.97 -8.65
CA VAL A 373 -4.64 15.73 -7.86
C VAL A 373 -4.35 17.06 -8.53
N TYR A 374 -4.30 18.13 -7.74
CA TYR A 374 -3.95 19.48 -8.19
C TYR A 374 -2.81 20.04 -7.36
N ILE A 375 -1.96 20.85 -8.00
CA ILE A 375 -0.92 21.62 -7.31
C ILE A 375 -1.39 23.06 -7.21
N LEU A 376 -1.44 23.58 -5.99
CA LEU A 376 -1.86 24.93 -5.66
C LEU A 376 -0.63 25.70 -5.14
N ASP A 377 -0.48 26.96 -5.58
CA ASP A 377 0.45 27.88 -4.94
C ASP A 377 -0.03 28.16 -3.50
N LYS A 378 0.84 27.88 -2.52
CA LYS A 378 0.47 27.96 -1.11
C LYS A 378 0.04 29.38 -0.70
N GLU A 379 0.72 30.41 -1.20
CA GLU A 379 0.39 31.80 -0.86
C GLU A 379 -1.00 32.19 -1.39
N GLN A 380 -1.33 31.82 -2.63
CA GLN A 380 -2.66 32.06 -3.20
C GLN A 380 -3.74 31.26 -2.46
N TYR A 381 -3.47 30.00 -2.14
CA TYR A 381 -4.38 29.18 -1.34
C TYR A 381 -4.68 29.84 0.01
N GLU A 382 -3.65 30.24 0.75
CA GLU A 382 -3.79 30.78 2.09
C GLU A 382 -4.46 32.15 2.15
N LYS A 383 -4.20 33.01 1.16
CA LYS A 383 -4.66 34.40 1.15
C LYS A 383 -5.98 34.61 0.42
N ILE A 384 -6.30 33.77 -0.56
CA ILE A 384 -7.40 34.02 -1.49
C ILE A 384 -8.37 32.84 -1.60
N TRP A 385 -7.86 31.62 -1.80
CA TRP A 385 -8.72 30.51 -2.25
C TRP A 385 -9.35 29.71 -1.12
N LYS A 386 -8.69 29.51 0.03
CA LYS A 386 -9.15 28.57 1.06
C LYS A 386 -10.53 28.86 1.66
N GLU A 387 -11.00 30.11 1.58
CA GLU A 387 -12.31 30.54 2.07
C GLU A 387 -13.37 30.63 0.95
N LYS A 388 -13.02 30.21 -0.27
CA LYS A 388 -13.87 30.26 -1.46
C LYS A 388 -14.18 28.86 -1.96
N ASP A 389 -15.16 28.78 -2.85
CA ASP A 389 -15.56 27.52 -3.46
C ASP A 389 -14.47 26.98 -4.40
N PHE A 390 -14.29 25.66 -4.30
CA PHE A 390 -13.49 24.87 -5.22
C PHE A 390 -14.45 24.01 -6.03
N ILE A 391 -14.49 24.22 -7.35
CA ILE A 391 -15.40 23.51 -8.24
C ILE A 391 -14.57 22.69 -9.20
N ILE A 392 -14.89 21.41 -9.33
CA ILE A 392 -14.24 20.50 -10.24
C ILE A 392 -15.11 20.38 -11.49
N ASP A 393 -14.51 20.63 -12.65
CA ASP A 393 -15.11 20.43 -13.95
C ASP A 393 -14.49 19.20 -14.62
N MET A 394 -15.24 18.09 -14.62
CA MET A 394 -14.76 16.80 -15.13
C MET A 394 -14.71 16.79 -16.65
N LYS A 395 -13.60 16.29 -17.21
CA LYS A 395 -13.36 16.13 -18.66
C LYS A 395 -13.11 14.66 -19.01
N PRO A 396 -14.13 13.80 -18.89
CA PRO A 396 -14.04 12.39 -19.24
C PRO A 396 -13.88 12.16 -20.75
N LYS A 397 -13.16 11.10 -21.11
CA LYS A 397 -13.01 10.60 -22.47
C LYS A 397 -13.58 9.20 -22.62
N SER A 398 -14.12 8.91 -23.80
CA SER A 398 -14.47 7.53 -24.18
C SER A 398 -13.21 6.70 -24.44
N GLU A 399 -13.37 5.38 -24.55
CA GLU A 399 -12.31 4.45 -24.99
C GLU A 399 -11.71 4.84 -26.35
N ASP A 400 -12.51 5.40 -27.26
CA ASP A 400 -12.06 5.96 -28.55
C ASP A 400 -11.41 7.37 -28.43
N MET A 401 -11.10 7.82 -27.22
CA MET A 401 -10.47 9.12 -26.90
C MET A 401 -11.32 10.36 -27.24
N ALA A 402 -12.61 10.18 -27.55
CA ALA A 402 -13.52 11.28 -27.79
C ALA A 402 -13.96 11.94 -26.47
N SER A 403 -14.04 13.28 -26.45
CA SER A 403 -14.59 14.00 -25.31
C SER A 403 -16.07 13.65 -25.13
N LEU A 404 -16.45 13.24 -23.91
CA LEU A 404 -17.85 12.92 -23.57
C LEU A 404 -18.67 14.16 -23.21
N THR A 405 -18.00 15.27 -22.87
CA THR A 405 -18.64 16.52 -22.43
C THR A 405 -18.92 17.51 -23.56
N LYS A 406 -18.15 17.48 -24.66
CA LYS A 406 -18.24 18.46 -25.77
C LYS A 406 -18.26 19.93 -25.29
N TYR A 407 -19.46 20.49 -25.05
CA TYR A 407 -19.72 21.87 -24.63
C TYR A 407 -20.44 21.98 -23.28
N GLN A 408 -20.70 20.86 -22.60
CA GLN A 408 -21.32 20.82 -21.29
C GLN A 408 -20.26 20.65 -20.21
N GLU A 409 -20.54 21.16 -19.02
CA GLU A 409 -19.67 21.04 -17.85
C GLU A 409 -20.24 20.00 -16.90
N ILE A 410 -19.37 19.25 -16.25
CA ILE A 410 -19.72 18.33 -15.17
C ILE A 410 -19.14 18.93 -13.91
N LEU A 411 -19.91 19.77 -13.25
CA LEU A 411 -19.47 20.55 -12.10
C LEU A 411 -19.75 19.81 -10.80
N ILE A 412 -18.71 19.62 -10.00
CA ILE A 412 -18.78 19.04 -8.66
C ILE A 412 -18.18 20.07 -7.72
N THR A 413 -18.99 20.64 -6.83
CA THR A 413 -18.51 21.63 -5.85
C THR A 413 -18.02 20.91 -4.62
N LEU A 414 -16.80 21.23 -4.16
CA LEU A 414 -16.28 20.70 -2.91
C LEU A 414 -17.00 21.38 -1.73
N PRO A 415 -17.70 20.63 -0.88
CA PRO A 415 -18.40 21.22 0.24
C PRO A 415 -17.39 21.66 1.31
N GLN A 416 -17.50 22.91 1.76
CA GLN A 416 -16.57 23.51 2.71
C GLN A 416 -16.59 22.87 4.10
#